data_AF-A0AAN6F6L1-F1
#
_entry.id   AF-A0AAN6F6L1-F1
#
_cell.length_a   1.000
_cell.length_b   1.000
_cell.length_c   1.000
_cell.angle_alpha   90.00
_cell.angle_beta   90.00
_cell.angle_gamma   90.00
#
_symmetry.space_group_name_H-M   'P 1'
#
loop_
_entity.id
_entity.type
_entity.pdbx_description
1 polymer ?
#
loop_
_entity_poly.entity_id
_entity_poly.type
_entity_poly.pdbx_seq_one_letter_code
_entity_poly.pdbx_strand_id
1 'polypeptide(L)'
;MTAGCGALAIGRVDNLYQMWGLLIVAGLGIGGMVVPASIITTIICPDDLIATTAALTLAIRVIGDSIGYCVYYNVFISKFVPAAIYYIGGAIELKLNITNLDVIKEAIGITGTSLLPLLDELTGIKGLPGAYDLVVLAGQMAYAEAYK
;
A
#
# COMPACT_ATOMS: atom_id res chain seq x y z
N MET A 1 -2.99 10.80 14.69
CA MET A 1 -2.82 10.47 13.26
C MET A 1 -1.35 10.24 12.92
N THR A 2 -0.50 11.27 12.91
CA THR A 2 0.88 11.21 12.38
C THR A 2 1.77 10.13 13.00
N ALA A 3 1.83 10.04 14.33
CA ALA A 3 2.65 9.02 14.99
C ALA A 3 2.14 7.59 14.75
N GLY A 4 0.82 7.39 14.74
CA GLY A 4 0.20 6.09 14.48
C GLY A 4 0.43 5.63 13.04
N CYS A 5 0.24 6.51 12.06
CA CYS A 5 0.51 6.21 10.65
C CYS A 5 2.01 6.01 10.39
N GLY A 6 2.88 6.81 10.99
CA GLY A 6 4.33 6.67 10.86
C GLY A 6 4.87 5.37 11.46
N ALA A 7 4.29 4.91 12.57
CA ALA A 7 4.65 3.63 13.18
C ALA A 7 4.32 2.42 12.30
N LEU A 8 3.44 2.54 11.31
CA LEU A 8 3.12 1.45 10.37
C LEU A 8 4.32 1.05 9.50
N ALA A 9 5.38 1.86 9.44
CA ALA A 9 6.65 1.51 8.79
C ALA A 9 7.33 0.27 9.41
N ILE A 10 6.93 -0.17 10.62
CA ILE A 10 7.40 -1.44 11.20
C ILE A 10 6.74 -2.67 10.57
N GLY A 11 5.80 -2.50 9.64
CA GLY A 11 5.05 -3.59 9.00
C GLY A 11 5.97 -4.65 8.39
N ARG A 12 5.77 -5.90 8.79
CA ARG A 12 6.43 -7.09 8.25
C ARG A 12 5.38 -8.17 8.03
N VAL A 13 5.70 -9.15 7.17
CA VAL A 13 4.78 -10.26 6.86
C VAL A 13 4.40 -11.08 8.11
N ASP A 14 5.26 -11.10 9.12
CA ASP A 14 5.09 -11.89 10.36
C ASP A 14 4.47 -11.12 11.55
N ASN A 15 4.30 -9.80 11.46
CA ASN A 15 3.90 -8.96 12.61
C ASN A 15 2.50 -8.34 12.49
N LEU A 16 1.58 -8.99 11.77
CA LEU A 16 0.25 -8.45 11.50
C LEU A 16 -0.53 -8.10 12.79
N TYR A 17 -0.36 -8.88 13.87
CA TYR A 17 -0.96 -8.59 15.18
C TYR A 17 -0.59 -7.19 15.72
N GLN A 18 0.67 -6.78 15.57
CA GLN A 18 1.12 -5.45 16.02
C GLN A 18 0.56 -4.34 15.12
N MET A 19 0.43 -4.61 13.81
CA MET A 19 -0.15 -3.66 12.87
C MET A 19 -1.59 -3.29 13.23
N TRP A 20 -2.40 -4.25 13.69
CA TRP A 20 -3.79 -3.98 14.12
C TRP A 20 -3.86 -2.96 15.27
N GLY A 21 -2.97 -3.07 16.25
CA GLY A 21 -2.90 -2.10 17.35
C GLY A 21 -2.55 -0.69 16.86
N LEU A 22 -1.55 -0.59 15.97
CA LEU A 22 -1.15 0.69 15.37
C LEU A 22 -2.25 1.30 14.50
N LEU A 23 -2.99 0.47 13.74
CA LEU A 23 -4.15 0.86 12.95
C LEU A 23 -5.26 1.48 13.81
N ILE A 24 -5.54 0.91 14.98
CA ILE A 24 -6.52 1.48 15.92
C ILE A 24 -6.07 2.87 16.39
N VAL A 25 -4.81 3.02 16.79
CA VAL A 25 -4.26 4.32 17.24
C VAL A 25 -4.27 5.35 16.11
N ALA A 26 -3.91 4.94 14.90
CA ALA A 26 -3.96 5.78 13.71
C ALA A 26 -5.40 6.23 13.41
N GLY A 27 -6.34 5.29 13.36
CA GLY A 27 -7.77 5.53 13.07
C GLY A 27 -8.44 6.41 14.12
N LEU A 28 -8.19 6.16 15.41
CA LEU A 28 -8.69 7.00 16.49
C LEU A 28 -8.15 8.44 16.38
N GLY A 29 -6.88 8.58 16.01
CA GLY A 29 -6.28 9.89 15.78
C GLY A 29 -6.84 10.63 14.56
N ILE A 30 -7.25 9.93 13.50
CA ILE A 30 -7.92 10.55 12.34
C ILE A 30 -9.33 10.98 12.74
N GLY A 31 -10.12 10.10 13.35
CA GLY A 31 -11.47 10.40 13.80
C GLY A 31 -11.52 11.54 14.82
N GLY A 32 -10.57 11.56 15.77
CA GLY A 32 -10.45 12.59 16.79
C GLY A 32 -10.08 13.98 16.27
N MET A 33 -9.48 14.09 15.08
CA MET A 33 -9.21 15.39 14.45
C MET A 33 -10.36 15.82 13.53
N VAL A 34 -10.89 14.89 12.72
CA VAL A 34 -11.88 15.22 11.68
C VAL A 34 -13.23 15.60 12.28
N VAL A 35 -13.70 14.89 13.31
CA VAL A 35 -15.04 15.13 13.88
C VAL A 35 -15.14 16.49 14.58
N PRO A 36 -14.22 16.88 15.49
CA PRO A 36 -14.29 18.18 16.15
C PRO A 36 -14.12 19.35 15.18
N ALA A 37 -13.23 19.23 14.19
CA ALA A 37 -13.01 20.27 13.20
C ALA A 37 -14.29 20.59 12.41
N SER A 38 -15.05 19.55 12.01
CA SER A 38 -16.33 19.72 11.31
C SER A 38 -17.40 20.32 12.23
N ILE A 39 -17.51 19.90 13.49
CA ILE A 39 -18.50 20.43 14.43
C ILE A 39 -18.24 21.91 14.74
N ILE A 40 -16.98 22.28 15.01
CA ILE A 40 -16.59 23.67 15.32
C ILE A 40 -16.90 24.59 14.14
N THR A 41 -16.62 24.16 12.91
CA THR A 41 -16.94 24.97 11.72
C THR A 41 -18.44 25.14 11.52
N THR A 42 -19.26 24.12 11.79
CA THR A 42 -20.72 24.25 11.73
C THR A 42 -21.29 25.17 12.81
N ILE A 43 -20.68 25.25 14.01
CA ILE A 43 -21.16 26.13 15.10
C ILE A 43 -20.84 27.62 14.84
N ILE A 44 -19.68 27.92 14.26
CA ILE A 44 -19.20 29.30 14.09
C ILE A 44 -19.77 29.95 12.83
N CYS A 45 -20.09 29.16 11.80
CA CYS A 45 -20.61 29.69 10.55
C CYS A 45 -22.08 30.12 10.68
N PRO A 46 -22.48 31.19 9.96
CA PRO A 46 -23.89 31.57 9.88
C PRO A 46 -24.69 30.48 9.16
N ASP A 47 -25.96 30.30 9.55
CA ASP A 47 -26.82 29.21 9.10
C ASP A 47 -26.91 29.08 7.57
N ASP A 48 -26.92 30.22 6.86
CA ASP A 48 -26.99 30.28 5.40
C ASP A 48 -25.74 29.71 4.70
N LEU A 49 -24.61 29.56 5.41
CA LEU A 49 -23.32 29.10 4.86
C LEU A 49 -22.88 27.74 5.41
N ILE A 50 -23.71 27.07 6.22
CA ILE A 50 -23.39 25.75 6.79
C ILE A 50 -23.13 24.71 5.68
N ALA A 51 -23.95 24.70 4.63
CA ALA A 51 -23.78 23.76 3.52
C ALA A 51 -22.44 23.97 2.80
N THR A 52 -22.07 25.23 2.53
CA THR A 52 -20.82 25.59 1.83
C THR A 52 -19.59 25.23 2.67
N THR A 53 -19.64 25.47 3.98
CA THR A 53 -18.52 25.19 4.88
C THR A 53 -18.33 23.69 5.11
N ALA A 54 -19.42 22.92 5.24
CA ALA A 54 -19.38 21.47 5.24
C ALA A 54 -18.78 20.91 3.94
N ALA A 55 -19.22 21.39 2.78
CA ALA A 55 -18.66 20.99 1.49
C ALA A 55 -17.16 21.28 1.39
N LEU A 56 -16.72 22.46 1.86
CA LEU A 56 -15.31 22.85 1.86
C LEU A 56 -14.46 21.92 2.74
N THR A 57 -14.97 21.53 3.92
CA THR A 57 -14.24 20.62 4.83
C THR A 57 -13.99 19.24 4.20
N LEU A 58 -14.95 18.72 3.44
CA LEU A 58 -14.81 17.47 2.70
C LEU A 58 -13.86 17.62 1.50
N ALA A 59 -13.98 18.73 0.76
CA ALA A 59 -13.14 19.00 -0.41
C ALA A 59 -11.65 19.06 -0.06
N ILE A 60 -11.29 19.76 1.01
CA ILE A 60 -9.90 19.84 1.48
C ILE A 60 -9.35 18.45 1.84
N ARG A 61 -10.20 17.56 2.38
CA ARG A 61 -9.81 16.18 2.70
C ARG A 61 -9.43 15.40 1.45
N VAL A 62 -10.27 15.43 0.41
CA VAL A 62 -10.01 14.74 -0.86
C VAL A 62 -8.74 15.26 -1.53
N ILE A 63 -8.49 16.56 -1.48
CA ILE A 63 -7.27 17.17 -2.03
C ILE A 63 -6.03 16.69 -1.24
N GLY A 64 -6.08 16.74 0.08
CA GLY A 64 -5.00 16.28 0.95
C GLY A 64 -4.67 14.80 0.74
N ASP A 65 -5.70 13.96 0.66
CA ASP A 65 -5.58 12.53 0.41
C ASP A 65 -4.91 12.26 -0.95
N SER A 66 -5.27 13.02 -1.99
CA SER A 66 -4.71 12.89 -3.34
C SER A 66 -3.23 13.30 -3.39
N ILE A 67 -2.86 14.41 -2.75
CA ILE A 67 -1.46 14.86 -2.67
C ILE A 67 -0.63 13.84 -1.89
N GLY A 68 -1.13 13.39 -0.74
CA GLY A 68 -0.48 12.37 0.07
C GLY A 68 -0.25 11.09 -0.71
N TYR A 69 -1.30 10.59 -1.39
CA TYR A 69 -1.19 9.40 -2.24
C TYR A 69 -0.10 9.56 -3.30
N CYS A 70 -0.08 10.66 -4.05
CA CYS A 70 0.92 10.89 -5.10
C CYS A 70 2.35 10.90 -4.55
N VAL A 71 2.59 11.54 -3.41
CA VAL A 71 3.93 11.59 -2.80
C VAL A 71 4.35 10.22 -2.28
N TYR A 72 3.50 9.56 -1.48
CA TYR A 72 3.82 8.25 -0.93
C TYR A 72 3.97 7.18 -2.01
N TYR A 73 3.12 7.21 -3.04
CA TYR A 73 3.21 6.28 -4.17
C TYR A 73 4.49 6.45 -4.98
N ASN A 74 4.92 7.69 -5.24
CA ASN A 74 6.18 7.94 -5.94
C ASN A 74 7.39 7.40 -5.15
N VAL A 75 7.44 7.65 -3.83
CA VAL A 75 8.49 7.11 -2.96
C VAL A 75 8.43 5.58 -2.93
N PHE A 76 7.23 5.02 -2.81
CA PHE A 76 7.00 3.58 -2.80
C PHE A 76 7.52 2.93 -4.09
N ILE A 77 7.14 3.44 -5.28
CA ILE A 77 7.60 2.88 -6.56
C ILE A 77 9.12 2.93 -6.69
N SER A 78 9.76 4.03 -6.29
CA SER A 78 11.23 4.14 -6.32
C SER A 78 11.93 3.09 -5.45
N LYS A 79 11.32 2.64 -4.36
CA LYS A 79 11.84 1.58 -3.48
C LYS A 79 11.38 0.17 -3.91
N PHE A 80 10.18 0.06 -4.44
CA PHE A 80 9.55 -1.20 -4.81
C PHE A 80 10.23 -1.84 -6.02
N VAL A 81 10.53 -1.08 -7.07
CA VAL A 81 11.18 -1.62 -8.28
C VAL A 81 12.49 -2.37 -7.96
N PRO A 82 13.47 -1.78 -7.23
CA PRO A 82 14.69 -2.51 -6.89
C PRO A 82 14.45 -3.69 -5.93
N ALA A 83 13.53 -3.57 -4.96
CA ALA A 83 13.19 -4.66 -4.05
C ALA A 83 12.52 -5.84 -4.78
N ALA A 84 11.63 -5.55 -5.72
CA ALA A 84 10.94 -6.53 -6.55
C ALA A 84 11.92 -7.29 -7.44
N ILE A 85 12.88 -6.60 -8.07
CA ILE A 85 13.95 -7.25 -8.85
C ILE A 85 14.76 -8.20 -7.96
N TYR A 86 15.10 -7.80 -6.74
CA TYR A 86 15.87 -8.64 -5.82
C TYR A 86 15.10 -9.87 -5.33
N TYR A 87 13.90 -9.67 -4.76
CA TYR A 87 13.14 -10.77 -4.15
C TYR A 87 12.41 -11.63 -5.17
N ILE A 88 11.69 -11.03 -6.13
CA ILE A 88 10.91 -11.77 -7.14
C ILE A 88 11.85 -12.32 -8.21
N GLY A 89 12.75 -11.48 -8.73
CA GLY A 89 13.74 -11.92 -9.72
C GLY A 89 14.65 -13.01 -9.16
N GLY A 90 15.20 -12.82 -7.95
CA GLY A 90 16.03 -13.84 -7.30
C GLY A 90 15.28 -15.14 -7.00
N ALA A 91 13.99 -15.08 -6.65
CA ALA A 91 13.15 -16.25 -6.44
C ALA A 91 12.89 -17.03 -7.75
N ILE A 92 12.60 -16.32 -8.85
CA ILE A 92 12.34 -16.93 -10.16
C ILE A 92 13.62 -17.50 -10.78
N GLU A 93 14.74 -16.79 -10.69
CA GLU A 93 16.01 -17.21 -11.28
C GLU A 93 16.64 -18.38 -10.52
N LEU A 94 16.71 -18.31 -9.17
CA LEU A 94 17.43 -19.30 -8.37
C LEU A 94 16.60 -20.54 -8.02
N LYS A 95 15.28 -20.41 -7.82
CA LYS A 95 14.43 -21.52 -7.37
C LYS A 95 13.56 -22.12 -8.46
N LEU A 96 13.19 -21.33 -9.48
CA LEU A 96 12.41 -21.83 -10.62
C LEU A 96 13.27 -22.06 -11.87
N ASN A 97 14.57 -21.69 -11.86
CA ASN A 97 15.50 -21.79 -13.00
C ASN A 97 15.01 -21.09 -14.28
N ILE A 98 14.17 -20.06 -14.15
CA ILE A 98 13.66 -19.29 -15.28
C ILE A 98 14.55 -18.06 -15.43
N THR A 99 15.40 -18.06 -16.46
CA THR A 99 16.32 -16.96 -16.77
C THR A 99 15.75 -15.99 -17.81
N ASN A 100 14.52 -16.20 -18.27
CA ASN A 100 13.89 -15.32 -19.24
C ASN A 100 13.49 -13.99 -18.57
N LEU A 101 14.19 -12.91 -18.95
CA LEU A 101 14.00 -11.57 -18.43
C LEU A 101 12.58 -11.01 -18.68
N ASP A 102 11.92 -11.44 -19.76
CA ASP A 102 10.59 -10.94 -20.09
C ASP A 102 9.52 -11.52 -19.14
N VAL A 103 9.66 -12.80 -18.80
CA VAL A 103 8.80 -13.50 -17.82
C VAL A 103 8.98 -12.91 -16.41
N ILE A 104 10.21 -12.57 -16.03
CA ILE A 104 10.50 -11.92 -14.74
C ILE A 104 9.88 -10.52 -14.68
N LYS A 105 10.01 -9.73 -15.75
CA LYS A 105 9.39 -8.39 -15.84
C LYS A 105 7.87 -8.46 -15.78
N GLU A 106 7.26 -9.42 -16.46
CA GLU A 106 5.81 -9.62 -16.46
C GLU A 106 5.31 -10.07 -15.08
N ALA A 107 6.02 -10.99 -14.41
CA ALA A 107 5.71 -11.40 -13.04
C ALA A 107 5.84 -10.24 -12.02
N ILE A 108 6.86 -9.38 -12.17
CA ILE A 108 7.00 -8.15 -11.36
C ILE A 108 5.86 -7.18 -11.67
N GLY A 109 5.45 -7.03 -12.93
CA GLY A 109 4.33 -6.18 -13.34
C GLY A 109 2.99 -6.65 -12.77
N ILE A 110 2.72 -7.95 -12.82
CA ILE A 110 1.51 -8.55 -12.24
C ILE A 110 1.50 -8.41 -10.71
N THR A 111 2.65 -8.62 -10.08
CA THR A 111 2.79 -8.44 -8.61
C THR A 111 2.61 -6.98 -8.21
N GLY A 112 3.17 -6.04 -8.98
CA GLY A 112 3.02 -4.60 -8.74
C GLY A 112 1.60 -4.08 -8.99
N THR A 113 0.84 -4.71 -9.89
CA THR A 113 -0.59 -4.42 -10.10
C THR A 113 -1.50 -5.19 -9.15
N SER A 114 -0.93 -6.05 -8.27
CA SER A 114 -1.67 -6.91 -7.33
C SER A 114 -2.69 -7.85 -8.00
N LEU A 115 -2.55 -8.12 -9.30
CA LEU A 115 -3.39 -9.06 -10.06
C LEU A 115 -2.86 -10.49 -9.94
N LEU A 116 -2.62 -10.94 -8.70
CA LEU A 116 -1.95 -12.20 -8.39
C LEU A 116 -2.53 -13.43 -9.11
N PRO A 117 -3.84 -13.58 -9.38
CA PRO A 117 -4.36 -14.72 -10.14
C PRO A 117 -3.76 -14.86 -11.56
N LEU A 118 -3.30 -13.77 -12.17
CA LEU A 118 -2.65 -13.81 -13.48
C LEU A 118 -1.25 -14.43 -13.45
N LEU A 119 -0.65 -14.60 -12.26
CA LEU A 119 0.64 -15.30 -12.12
C LEU A 119 0.53 -16.78 -12.51
N ASP A 120 -0.65 -17.40 -12.39
CA ASP A 120 -0.89 -18.79 -12.81
C ASP A 120 -0.99 -18.96 -14.34
N GLU A 121 -1.16 -17.86 -15.07
CA GLU A 121 -1.22 -17.87 -16.53
C GLU A 121 0.18 -17.77 -17.16
N LEU A 122 1.19 -17.36 -16.39
CA LEU A 122 2.55 -17.15 -16.85
C LEU A 122 3.26 -18.46 -17.22
N THR A 123 3.91 -18.44 -18.38
CA THR A 123 4.74 -19.54 -18.88
C THR A 123 5.97 -19.71 -17.98
N GLY A 124 6.00 -20.81 -17.23
CA GLY A 124 7.04 -21.12 -16.24
C GLY A 124 6.56 -21.11 -14.79
N ILE A 125 5.40 -20.55 -14.48
CA ILE A 125 4.76 -20.68 -13.15
C ILE A 125 3.59 -21.67 -13.24
N LYS A 126 2.90 -21.69 -14.39
CA LYS A 126 1.78 -22.58 -14.69
C LYS A 126 2.16 -24.06 -14.55
N GLY A 127 1.55 -24.73 -13.56
CA GLY A 127 1.65 -26.17 -13.35
C GLY A 127 2.83 -26.65 -12.50
N LEU A 128 3.69 -25.75 -12.00
CA LEU A 128 4.75 -26.09 -11.04
C LEU A 128 4.21 -26.00 -9.60
N PRO A 129 4.16 -27.13 -8.86
CA PRO A 129 3.65 -27.12 -7.49
C PRO A 129 4.51 -26.22 -6.59
N GLY A 130 3.89 -25.22 -5.97
CA GLY A 130 4.54 -24.28 -5.06
C GLY A 130 5.24 -23.08 -5.72
N ALA A 131 5.26 -22.97 -7.06
CA ALA A 131 5.84 -21.82 -7.76
C ALA A 131 5.04 -20.53 -7.52
N TYR A 132 3.71 -20.64 -7.56
CA TYR A 132 2.79 -19.54 -7.28
C TYR A 132 3.01 -18.97 -5.86
N ASP A 133 2.92 -19.82 -4.84
CA ASP A 133 3.07 -19.42 -3.43
C ASP A 133 4.44 -18.78 -3.15
N LEU A 134 5.48 -19.26 -3.82
CA LEU A 134 6.84 -18.76 -3.68
C LEU A 134 6.99 -17.35 -4.27
N VAL A 135 6.41 -17.11 -5.44
CA VAL A 135 6.38 -15.78 -6.08
C VAL A 135 5.51 -14.81 -5.28
N VAL A 136 4.37 -15.26 -4.77
CA VAL A 136 3.51 -14.47 -3.89
C VAL A 136 4.23 -14.07 -2.60
N LEU A 137 4.92 -15.01 -1.94
CA LEU A 137 5.69 -14.73 -0.73
C LEU A 137 6.85 -13.75 -1.03
N ALA A 138 7.55 -13.93 -2.15
CA ALA A 138 8.60 -13.01 -2.58
C ALA A 138 8.04 -11.60 -2.84
N GLY A 139 6.85 -11.50 -3.43
CA GLY A 139 6.11 -10.26 -3.59
C GLY A 139 5.78 -9.60 -2.25
N GLN A 140 5.24 -10.35 -1.29
CA GLN A 140 4.94 -9.85 0.05
C GLN A 140 6.18 -9.29 0.76
N MET A 141 7.34 -9.95 0.63
CA MET A 141 8.61 -9.44 1.17
C MET A 141 9.08 -8.17 0.46
N ALA A 142 8.96 -8.10 -0.88
CA ALA A 142 9.29 -6.89 -1.64
C ALA A 142 8.41 -5.70 -1.22
N TYR A 143 7.11 -5.93 -1.01
CA TYR A 143 6.20 -4.91 -0.48
C TYR A 143 6.61 -4.47 0.93
N ALA A 144 6.84 -5.40 1.85
CA ALA A 144 7.24 -5.09 3.22
C ALA A 144 8.56 -4.28 3.28
N GLU A 145 9.51 -4.55 2.39
CA GLU A 145 10.76 -3.79 2.29
C GLU A 145 10.55 -2.39 1.70
N ALA A 146 9.68 -2.26 0.69
CA ALA A 146 9.39 -0.99 0.06
C ALA A 146 8.59 -0.01 0.96
N TYR A 147 7.91 -0.53 1.99
CA TYR A 147 7.18 0.25 2.99
C TYR A 147 8.06 0.87 4.09
N LYS A 148 9.32 0.47 4.21
CA LYS A 148 10.33 1.09 5.09
C LYS A 148 10.96 2.28 4.38
#